data_AF-A0A2R5FZK7-F1
#
_entry.id   AF-A0A2R5FZK7-F1
#
_cell.length_a   1.000
_cell.length_b   1.000
_cell.length_c   1.000
_cell.angle_alpha   90.00
_cell.angle_beta   90.00
_cell.angle_gamma   90.00
#
_symmetry.space_group_name_H-M   'P 1'
#
loop_
_entity.id
_entity.type
_entity.pdbx_description
1 polymer ?
#
loop_
_entity_poly.entity_id
_entity_poly.type
_entity_poly.pdbx_seq_one_letter_code
_entity_poly.pdbx_strand_id
1 'polypeptide(L)'
;MAARTKSTTTREAIEAAQEQAQRHLEHPSFAARVRAFVAPMARSVVLIGASMGTGDILCQMILEGHVTNWPRSAVFAFIGTFITGPVSFSFQMFLERMVPGTSGAQIVKKTLCNSTFAFCVSLPIMFTAVTLLQPGPNGERRSLEDARRKIAGDLVPTFMAGSLYWPVFNMLVYRYVPTLHRAVASSLIGVVWNIYLAMVANKDAQASNSPAKAEPKAKAEPKAKAEPKAKAEGTRAADEGPPRKKIKSKTTETKTARTKKGKAEGKDERLEDDGKVRCGWCNGTSLYQRYHDEEWGVPVREDDRKLFEMLSLEGAQAGLSWYTILQKREGYRKHFRNFEIDVVAKLGAKDVEEMMKDPGVVRHRGKLESVLSNARLAQLVTEEHGSLSAYLWTFAPEDPLSNPDRNQPVTPEAKRMSNDLKKRGFKFVGPTICHAFMQAVGMFNDHHPDCFRYRGEGATSLAKDQPEQN
;
A
#
# COMPACT_ATOMS: atom_id res chain seq x y z
N MET A 1 -84.84 2.26 -28.91
CA MET A 1 -84.13 3.47 -28.44
C MET A 1 -83.32 3.26 -27.15
N ALA A 2 -83.83 2.54 -26.14
CA ALA A 2 -83.15 2.36 -24.84
C ALA A 2 -81.78 1.64 -24.86
N ALA A 3 -81.50 0.77 -25.83
CA ALA A 3 -80.19 0.10 -25.97
C ALA A 3 -79.09 1.02 -26.53
N ARG A 4 -79.47 2.01 -27.35
CA ARG A 4 -78.54 2.95 -28.00
C ARG A 4 -78.05 4.01 -27.01
N THR A 5 -78.90 4.41 -26.06
CA THR A 5 -78.58 5.37 -24.98
C THR A 5 -77.73 4.76 -23.85
N LYS A 6 -77.86 3.46 -23.54
CA LYS A 6 -76.95 2.76 -22.62
C LYS A 6 -75.53 2.59 -23.22
N SER A 7 -75.43 2.41 -24.54
CA SER A 7 -74.15 2.27 -25.24
C SER A 7 -73.34 3.57 -25.28
N THR A 8 -73.98 4.73 -25.48
CA THR A 8 -73.31 6.04 -25.45
C THR A 8 -72.80 6.41 -24.06
N THR A 9 -73.60 6.20 -23.02
CA THR A 9 -73.20 6.49 -21.62
C THR A 9 -72.02 5.64 -21.16
N THR A 10 -71.95 4.38 -21.62
CA THR A 10 -70.80 3.50 -21.29
C THR A 10 -69.52 3.96 -22.01
N ARG A 11 -69.63 4.44 -23.25
CA ARG A 11 -68.50 4.94 -24.03
C ARG A 11 -67.96 6.27 -23.49
N GLU A 12 -68.84 7.20 -23.13
CA GLU A 12 -68.48 8.47 -22.49
C GLU A 12 -67.80 8.26 -21.13
N ALA A 13 -68.26 7.27 -20.34
CA ALA A 13 -67.61 6.91 -19.08
C ALA A 13 -66.20 6.32 -19.28
N ILE A 14 -65.99 5.52 -20.34
CA ILE A 14 -64.67 4.98 -20.69
C ILE A 14 -63.74 6.10 -21.17
N GLU A 15 -64.20 6.99 -22.05
CA GLU A 15 -63.42 8.13 -22.53
C GLU A 15 -63.04 9.07 -21.37
N ALA A 16 -63.97 9.37 -20.44
CA ALA A 16 -63.68 10.17 -19.25
C ALA A 16 -62.68 9.48 -18.29
N ALA A 17 -62.80 8.16 -18.10
CA ALA A 17 -61.85 7.39 -17.29
C ALA A 17 -60.46 7.33 -17.94
N GLN A 18 -60.39 7.21 -19.26
CA GLN A 18 -59.14 7.27 -20.02
C GLN A 18 -58.51 8.66 -19.93
N GLU A 19 -59.29 9.72 -20.10
CA GLU A 19 -58.82 11.10 -19.99
C GLU A 19 -58.36 11.43 -18.57
N GLN A 20 -59.06 10.94 -17.55
CA GLN A 20 -58.65 11.06 -16.14
C GLN A 20 -57.36 10.27 -15.84
N ALA A 21 -57.23 9.05 -16.38
CA ALA A 21 -56.01 8.27 -16.27
C ALA A 21 -54.83 8.96 -16.99
N GLN A 22 -55.08 9.59 -18.13
CA GLN A 22 -54.11 10.34 -18.93
C GLN A 22 -53.69 11.63 -18.22
N ARG A 23 -54.62 12.36 -17.60
CA ARG A 23 -54.32 13.51 -16.72
C ARG A 23 -53.51 13.11 -15.49
N HIS A 24 -53.77 11.94 -14.90
CA HIS A 24 -52.94 11.40 -13.80
C HIS A 24 -51.52 11.02 -14.23
N LEU A 25 -51.32 10.63 -15.50
CA LEU A 25 -50.01 10.38 -16.09
C LEU A 25 -49.27 11.69 -16.43
N GLU A 26 -49.98 12.71 -16.93
CA GLU A 26 -49.41 14.02 -17.29
C GLU A 26 -49.11 14.90 -16.06
N HIS A 27 -49.93 14.78 -15.02
CA HIS A 27 -49.80 15.53 -13.76
C HIS A 27 -49.80 14.61 -12.55
N PRO A 28 -48.74 13.80 -12.36
CA PRO A 28 -48.64 12.92 -11.20
C PRO A 28 -48.73 13.72 -9.90
N SER A 29 -49.45 13.18 -8.91
CA SER A 29 -49.53 13.80 -7.58
C SER A 29 -48.13 13.99 -6.99
N PHE A 30 -47.98 14.95 -6.07
CA PHE A 30 -46.70 15.16 -5.39
C PHE A 30 -46.18 13.85 -4.76
N ALA A 31 -47.07 13.07 -4.13
CA ALA A 31 -46.74 11.77 -3.57
C ALA A 31 -46.25 10.74 -4.61
N ALA A 32 -46.86 10.72 -5.81
CA ALA A 32 -46.42 9.85 -6.89
C ALA A 32 -45.03 10.24 -7.43
N ARG A 33 -44.76 11.54 -7.57
CA ARG A 33 -43.44 12.06 -7.97
C ARG A 33 -42.36 11.74 -6.93
N VAL A 34 -42.67 11.93 -5.65
CA VAL A 34 -41.77 11.57 -4.55
C VAL A 34 -41.49 10.07 -4.57
N ARG A 35 -42.52 9.21 -4.69
CA ARG A 35 -42.34 7.76 -4.73
C ARG A 35 -41.52 7.29 -5.93
N ALA A 36 -41.74 7.90 -7.10
CA ALA A 36 -41.00 7.59 -8.33
C ALA A 36 -39.50 7.93 -8.23
N PHE A 37 -39.13 8.88 -7.36
CA PHE A 37 -37.72 9.21 -7.08
C PHE A 37 -37.14 8.38 -5.92
N VAL A 38 -37.87 8.30 -4.80
CA VAL A 38 -37.41 7.66 -3.57
C VAL A 38 -37.24 6.15 -3.74
N ALA A 39 -38.15 5.46 -4.45
CA ALA A 39 -38.07 4.01 -4.57
C ALA A 39 -36.85 3.52 -5.39
N PRO A 40 -36.48 4.12 -6.54
CA PRO A 40 -35.21 3.81 -7.21
C PRO A 40 -33.98 4.21 -6.40
N MET A 41 -34.03 5.35 -5.71
CA MET A 41 -32.93 5.79 -4.86
C MET A 41 -32.69 4.78 -3.72
N ALA A 42 -33.73 4.41 -2.98
CA ALA A 42 -33.66 3.46 -1.88
C ALA A 42 -33.05 2.11 -2.32
N ARG A 43 -33.49 1.58 -3.47
CA ARG A 43 -32.90 0.35 -4.04
C ARG A 43 -31.42 0.54 -4.40
N SER A 44 -31.08 1.68 -5.00
CA SER A 44 -29.71 1.96 -5.42
C SER A 44 -28.76 2.06 -4.23
N VAL A 45 -29.15 2.77 -3.16
CA VAL A 45 -28.27 2.95 -2.00
C VAL A 45 -28.04 1.67 -1.22
N VAL A 46 -29.03 0.79 -1.14
CA VAL A 46 -28.86 -0.55 -0.55
C VAL A 46 -27.88 -1.38 -1.38
N LEU A 47 -28.04 -1.39 -2.71
CA LEU A 47 -27.13 -2.14 -3.59
C LEU A 47 -25.70 -1.59 -3.57
N ILE A 48 -25.53 -0.27 -3.52
CA ILE A 48 -24.21 0.37 -3.43
C ILE A 48 -23.55 0.04 -2.08
N GLY A 49 -24.29 0.10 -0.97
CA GLY A 49 -23.79 -0.34 0.34
C GLY A 49 -23.35 -1.81 0.34
N ALA A 50 -24.22 -2.70 -0.13
CA ALA A 50 -23.89 -4.12 -0.26
C ALA A 50 -22.65 -4.35 -1.14
N SER A 51 -22.55 -3.62 -2.26
CA SER A 51 -21.41 -3.70 -3.18
C SER A 51 -20.11 -3.24 -2.52
N MET A 52 -20.13 -2.13 -1.77
CA MET A 52 -18.95 -1.61 -1.08
C MET A 52 -18.50 -2.53 0.07
N GLY A 53 -19.44 -3.02 0.88
CA GLY A 53 -19.14 -3.97 1.96
C GLY A 53 -18.56 -5.28 1.42
N THR A 54 -19.22 -5.86 0.40
CA THR A 54 -18.72 -7.08 -0.27
C THR A 54 -17.39 -6.85 -0.97
N GLY A 55 -17.19 -5.66 -1.55
CA GLY A 55 -15.93 -5.29 -2.20
C GLY A 55 -14.76 -5.23 -1.22
N ASP A 56 -14.97 -4.68 -0.02
CA ASP A 56 -13.94 -4.69 1.03
C ASP A 56 -13.67 -6.11 1.56
N ILE A 57 -14.71 -6.95 1.71
CA ILE A 57 -14.55 -8.38 2.04
C ILE A 57 -13.69 -9.09 0.99
N LEU A 58 -13.97 -8.87 -0.30
CA LEU A 58 -13.18 -9.44 -1.39
C LEU A 58 -11.74 -8.94 -1.37
N CYS A 59 -11.50 -7.65 -1.11
CA CYS A 59 -10.16 -7.11 -0.94
C CYS A 59 -9.41 -7.83 0.20
N GLN A 60 -10.05 -7.99 1.36
CA GLN A 60 -9.46 -8.71 2.49
C GLN A 60 -9.15 -10.18 2.11
N MET A 61 -10.09 -10.87 1.47
CA MET A 61 -9.87 -12.25 1.03
C MET A 61 -8.73 -12.38 0.00
N ILE A 62 -8.62 -11.47 -0.96
CA ILE A 62 -7.59 -11.51 -2.00
C ILE A 62 -6.21 -11.19 -1.41
N LEU A 63 -6.13 -10.21 -0.51
CA LEU A 63 -4.86 -9.75 0.04
C LEU A 63 -4.38 -10.59 1.22
N GLU A 64 -5.30 -11.06 2.07
CA GLU A 64 -5.00 -11.68 3.37
C GLU A 64 -5.41 -13.17 3.41
N GLY A 65 -6.10 -13.66 2.38
CA GLY A 65 -6.53 -15.06 2.24
C GLY A 65 -7.73 -15.45 3.12
N HIS A 66 -8.26 -14.51 3.91
CA HIS A 66 -9.43 -14.66 4.78
C HIS A 66 -10.00 -13.28 5.15
N VAL A 67 -11.18 -13.23 5.73
CA VAL A 67 -11.78 -11.98 6.22
C VAL A 67 -11.25 -11.70 7.63
N THR A 68 -10.51 -10.61 7.81
CA THR A 68 -9.90 -10.26 9.11
C THR A 68 -10.71 -9.23 9.87
N ASN A 69 -11.42 -8.33 9.17
CA ASN A 69 -12.03 -7.15 9.77
C ASN A 69 -13.47 -6.93 9.29
N TRP A 70 -14.39 -7.68 9.92
CA TRP A 70 -15.83 -7.50 9.75
C TRP A 70 -16.33 -6.09 10.11
N PRO A 71 -15.88 -5.46 11.21
CA PRO A 71 -16.28 -4.08 11.52
C PRO A 71 -15.94 -3.09 10.40
N ARG A 72 -14.76 -3.23 9.78
CA ARG A 72 -14.35 -2.41 8.64
C ARG A 72 -15.30 -2.60 7.45
N SER A 73 -15.61 -3.84 7.08
CA SER A 73 -16.53 -4.10 5.96
C SER A 73 -17.95 -3.58 6.24
N ALA A 74 -18.40 -3.65 7.49
CA ALA A 74 -19.66 -3.05 7.93
C ALA A 74 -19.64 -1.51 7.79
N VAL A 75 -18.51 -0.87 8.13
CA VAL A 75 -18.32 0.58 7.90
C VAL A 75 -18.38 0.92 6.40
N PHE A 76 -17.75 0.12 5.53
CA PHE A 76 -17.85 0.32 4.08
C PHE A 76 -19.27 0.17 3.56
N ALA A 77 -20.03 -0.82 4.06
CA ALA A 77 -21.44 -0.97 3.74
C ALA A 77 -22.26 0.24 4.21
N PHE A 78 -22.01 0.71 5.43
CA PHE A 78 -22.66 1.90 5.98
C PHE A 78 -22.38 3.15 5.15
N ILE A 79 -21.11 3.42 4.84
CA ILE A 79 -20.71 4.55 3.99
C ILE A 79 -21.39 4.45 2.62
N GLY A 80 -21.42 3.27 2.02
CA GLY A 80 -22.08 3.05 0.73
C GLY A 80 -23.59 3.32 0.77
N THR A 81 -24.29 2.91 1.83
CA THR A 81 -25.73 3.12 1.96
C THR A 81 -26.11 4.55 2.33
N PHE A 82 -25.39 5.18 3.25
CA PHE A 82 -25.84 6.45 3.83
C PHE A 82 -25.11 7.69 3.29
N ILE A 83 -23.98 7.51 2.61
CA ILE A 83 -23.16 8.63 2.13
C ILE A 83 -22.96 8.52 0.62
N THR A 84 -22.19 7.54 0.16
CA THR A 84 -21.79 7.42 -1.25
C THR A 84 -22.99 7.15 -2.15
N GLY A 85 -23.92 6.29 -1.73
CA GLY A 85 -25.11 5.95 -2.50
C GLY A 85 -26.01 7.15 -2.80
N PRO A 86 -26.51 7.87 -1.77
CA PRO A 86 -27.35 9.05 -1.95
C PRO A 86 -26.68 10.12 -2.81
N VAL A 87 -25.41 10.42 -2.53
CA VAL A 87 -24.62 11.42 -3.25
C VAL A 87 -24.45 11.03 -4.72
N SER A 88 -24.08 9.78 -4.99
CA SER A 88 -23.83 9.29 -6.35
C SER A 88 -25.13 9.20 -7.16
N PHE A 89 -26.22 8.69 -6.58
CA PHE A 89 -27.52 8.62 -7.26
C PHE A 89 -28.02 10.02 -7.62
N SER A 90 -27.98 10.96 -6.67
CA SER A 90 -28.42 12.33 -6.88
C SER A 90 -27.58 13.04 -7.94
N PHE A 91 -26.26 12.84 -7.91
CA PHE A 91 -25.36 13.36 -8.93
C PHE A 91 -25.68 12.83 -10.32
N GLN A 92 -25.96 11.53 -10.47
CA GLN A 92 -26.31 10.93 -11.76
C GLN A 92 -27.63 11.48 -12.32
N MET A 93 -28.64 11.69 -11.46
CA MET A 93 -29.90 12.34 -11.86
C MET A 93 -29.68 13.80 -12.28
N PHE A 94 -28.89 14.54 -11.51
CA PHE A 94 -28.53 15.92 -11.81
C PHE A 94 -27.75 16.03 -13.14
N LEU A 95 -26.78 15.16 -13.34
CA LEU A 95 -25.95 15.14 -14.55
C LEU A 95 -26.78 14.84 -15.80
N GLU A 96 -27.73 13.90 -15.73
CA GLU A 96 -28.65 13.61 -16.83
C GLU A 96 -29.56 14.81 -17.13
N ARG A 97 -29.99 15.55 -16.10
CA ARG A 97 -30.80 16.76 -16.28
C ARG A 97 -30.00 17.88 -16.95
N MET A 98 -28.72 18.06 -16.61
CA MET A 98 -27.87 19.09 -17.21
C MET A 98 -27.40 18.75 -18.63
N VAL A 99 -27.17 17.47 -18.89
CA VAL A 99 -26.66 16.99 -20.18
C VAL A 99 -27.51 15.80 -20.59
N PRO A 100 -28.74 16.00 -21.12
CA PRO A 100 -29.60 14.88 -21.50
C PRO A 100 -29.05 14.17 -22.76
N GLY A 101 -29.26 12.85 -22.85
CA GLY A 101 -28.99 12.07 -24.07
C GLY A 101 -27.67 11.29 -24.09
N THR A 102 -27.45 10.51 -25.15
CA THR A 102 -26.37 9.53 -25.26
C THR A 102 -25.49 9.71 -26.51
N SER A 103 -25.50 10.91 -27.11
CA SER A 103 -24.62 11.20 -28.24
C SER A 103 -23.14 11.20 -27.80
N GLY A 104 -22.22 10.99 -28.74
CA GLY A 104 -20.78 10.94 -28.44
C GLY A 104 -20.28 12.17 -27.68
N ALA A 105 -20.64 13.37 -28.14
CA ALA A 105 -20.27 14.62 -27.48
C ALA A 105 -20.88 14.78 -26.07
N GLN A 106 -22.14 14.35 -25.89
CA GLN A 106 -22.80 14.37 -24.58
C GLN A 106 -22.12 13.42 -23.60
N ILE A 107 -21.74 12.22 -24.05
CA ILE A 107 -21.03 11.23 -23.23
C ILE A 107 -19.67 11.77 -22.78
N VAL A 108 -18.91 12.41 -23.68
CA VAL A 108 -17.63 13.05 -23.32
C VAL A 108 -17.85 14.14 -22.27
N LYS A 109 -18.85 15.01 -22.47
CA LYS A 109 -19.20 16.06 -21.51
C LYS A 109 -19.58 15.49 -20.14
N LYS A 110 -20.43 14.44 -20.09
CA LYS A 110 -20.81 13.74 -18.86
C LYS A 110 -19.61 13.14 -18.15
N THR A 111 -18.70 12.55 -18.92
CA THR A 111 -17.48 11.92 -18.39
C THR A 111 -16.58 12.96 -17.73
N LEU A 112 -16.37 14.11 -18.38
CA LEU A 112 -15.60 15.21 -17.80
C LEU A 112 -16.25 15.75 -16.51
N CYS A 113 -17.57 16.01 -16.53
CA CYS A 113 -18.29 16.45 -15.33
C CYS A 113 -18.19 15.43 -14.18
N ASN A 114 -18.28 14.13 -14.49
CA ASN A 114 -18.16 13.07 -13.49
C ASN A 114 -16.74 12.99 -12.92
N SER A 115 -15.70 13.15 -13.73
CA SER A 115 -14.32 13.21 -13.25
C SER A 115 -14.09 14.41 -12.32
N THR A 116 -14.58 15.59 -12.69
CA THR A 116 -14.51 16.78 -11.82
C THR A 116 -15.26 16.57 -10.51
N PHE A 117 -16.46 16.00 -10.57
CA PHE A 117 -17.24 15.68 -9.37
C PHE A 117 -16.53 14.65 -8.48
N ALA A 118 -15.93 13.63 -9.08
CA ALA A 118 -15.18 12.61 -8.36
C ALA A 118 -14.02 13.23 -7.57
N PHE A 119 -13.24 14.11 -8.21
CA PHE A 119 -12.11 14.79 -7.59
C PHE A 119 -12.52 15.79 -6.50
N CYS A 120 -13.48 16.67 -6.80
CA CYS A 120 -13.81 17.79 -5.93
C CYS A 120 -14.76 17.42 -4.78
N VAL A 121 -15.56 16.37 -4.94
CA VAL A 121 -16.66 16.05 -4.02
C VAL A 121 -16.60 14.61 -3.54
N SER A 122 -16.66 13.64 -4.47
CA SER A 122 -16.84 12.23 -4.08
C SER A 122 -15.65 11.67 -3.28
N LEU A 123 -14.43 11.84 -3.78
CA LEU A 123 -13.21 11.31 -3.13
C LEU A 123 -12.92 12.00 -1.79
N PRO A 124 -12.99 13.34 -1.66
CA PRO A 124 -12.84 14.00 -0.36
C PRO A 124 -13.87 13.55 0.68
N ILE A 125 -15.14 13.42 0.29
CA ILE A 125 -16.19 12.91 1.20
C ILE A 125 -15.88 11.47 1.60
N MET A 126 -15.49 10.62 0.65
CA MET A 126 -15.18 9.21 0.93
C MET A 126 -14.00 9.09 1.90
N PHE A 127 -12.89 9.79 1.66
CA PHE A 127 -11.74 9.76 2.57
C PHE A 127 -12.05 10.30 3.94
N THR A 128 -12.88 11.35 4.04
CA THR A 128 -13.33 11.87 5.32
C THR A 128 -14.18 10.82 6.06
N ALA A 129 -15.18 10.26 5.39
CA ALA A 129 -16.09 9.28 5.98
C ALA A 129 -15.35 8.03 6.45
N VAL A 130 -14.47 7.46 5.61
CA VAL A 130 -13.66 6.30 5.97
C VAL A 130 -12.74 6.61 7.15
N THR A 131 -12.12 7.79 7.18
CA THR A 131 -11.22 8.16 8.28
C THR A 131 -11.96 8.30 9.60
N LEU A 132 -13.11 8.98 9.62
CA LEU A 132 -13.84 9.24 10.86
C LEU A 132 -14.61 8.02 11.40
N LEU A 133 -15.09 7.14 10.51
CA LEU A 133 -15.90 6.00 10.89
C LEU A 133 -15.08 4.74 11.18
N GLN A 134 -13.80 4.71 10.75
CA GLN A 134 -12.90 3.63 11.12
C GLN A 134 -12.13 3.98 12.40
N PRO A 135 -12.07 3.07 13.38
CA PRO A 135 -11.25 3.29 14.56
C PRO A 135 -9.78 3.46 14.17
N GLY A 136 -9.09 4.31 14.93
CA GLY A 136 -7.65 4.43 14.90
C GLY A 136 -6.96 3.11 15.22
N PRO A 137 -5.65 3.00 14.94
CA PRO A 137 -4.88 1.77 15.17
C PRO A 137 -4.96 1.26 16.63
N ASN A 138 -5.19 2.18 17.59
CA ASN A 138 -5.34 1.90 19.02
C ASN A 138 -6.81 1.93 19.50
N GLY A 139 -7.78 1.91 18.59
CA GLY A 139 -9.22 2.01 18.91
C GLY A 139 -9.71 3.44 19.20
N GLU A 140 -8.83 4.44 19.08
CA GLU A 140 -9.18 5.86 19.25
C GLU A 140 -10.07 6.40 18.13
N ARG A 141 -10.83 7.46 18.42
CA ARG A 141 -11.58 8.18 17.38
C ARG A 141 -10.64 9.08 16.60
N ARG A 142 -10.64 8.95 15.28
CA ARG A 142 -9.89 9.84 14.40
C ARG A 142 -10.58 11.20 14.29
N SER A 143 -9.76 12.24 14.15
CA SER A 143 -10.18 13.63 14.07
C SER A 143 -10.42 14.09 12.63
N LEU A 144 -11.02 15.27 12.48
CA LEU A 144 -11.13 15.94 11.17
C LEU A 144 -9.76 16.32 10.60
N GLU A 145 -8.75 16.48 11.45
CA GLU A 145 -7.39 16.80 11.03
C GLU A 145 -6.72 15.59 10.35
N ASP A 146 -6.99 14.38 10.83
CA ASP A 146 -6.54 13.13 10.21
C ASP A 146 -7.17 12.94 8.83
N ALA A 147 -8.46 13.26 8.69
CA ALA A 147 -9.15 13.24 7.41
C ALA A 147 -8.52 14.24 6.42
N ARG A 148 -8.18 15.44 6.89
CA ARG A 148 -7.51 16.45 6.06
C ARG A 148 -6.13 15.99 5.61
N ARG A 149 -5.33 15.41 6.50
CA ARG A 149 -4.01 14.82 6.17
C ARG A 149 -4.15 13.72 5.13
N LYS A 150 -5.14 12.83 5.29
CA LYS A 150 -5.42 11.78 4.32
C LYS A 150 -5.79 12.31 2.95
N ILE A 151 -6.66 13.32 2.87
CA ILE A 151 -7.02 13.96 1.60
C ILE A 151 -5.79 14.59 0.95
N ALA A 152 -4.96 15.30 1.72
CA ALA A 152 -3.77 15.95 1.19
C ALA A 152 -2.74 14.94 0.61
N GLY A 153 -2.58 13.78 1.25
CA GLY A 153 -1.67 12.73 0.77
C GLY A 153 -2.23 11.89 -0.37
N ASP A 154 -3.50 11.47 -0.27
CA ASP A 154 -4.01 10.37 -1.09
C ASP A 154 -4.91 10.83 -2.26
N LEU A 155 -5.44 12.06 -2.25
CA LEU A 155 -6.41 12.53 -3.26
C LEU A 155 -5.83 12.57 -4.67
N VAL A 156 -4.69 13.24 -4.84
CA VAL A 156 -4.07 13.40 -6.15
C VAL A 156 -3.57 12.05 -6.69
N PRO A 157 -2.82 11.23 -5.92
CA PRO A 157 -2.40 9.91 -6.40
C PRO A 157 -3.58 9.00 -6.77
N THR A 158 -4.63 8.96 -5.95
CA THR A 158 -5.82 8.13 -6.22
C THR A 158 -6.54 8.57 -7.49
N PHE A 159 -6.68 9.88 -7.70
CA PHE A 159 -7.32 10.41 -8.90
C PHE A 159 -6.49 10.15 -10.15
N MET A 160 -5.18 10.36 -10.08
CA MET A 160 -4.26 10.12 -11.19
C MET A 160 -4.23 8.65 -11.61
N ALA A 161 -4.16 7.72 -10.65
CA ALA A 161 -4.24 6.29 -10.93
C ALA A 161 -5.54 5.93 -11.66
N GLY A 162 -6.66 6.56 -11.29
CA GLY A 162 -7.97 6.32 -11.87
C GLY A 162 -8.23 7.02 -13.21
N SER A 163 -7.36 7.93 -13.65
CA SER A 163 -7.61 8.82 -14.79
C SER A 163 -7.72 8.10 -16.15
N LEU A 164 -7.10 6.92 -16.31
CA LEU A 164 -7.27 6.07 -17.50
C LEU A 164 -8.39 5.04 -17.33
N TYR A 165 -8.66 4.62 -16.10
CA TYR A 165 -9.66 3.61 -15.79
C TYR A 165 -11.08 4.18 -15.88
N TRP A 166 -11.36 5.23 -15.11
CA TRP A 166 -12.72 5.72 -14.92
C TRP A 166 -13.36 6.32 -16.19
N PRO A 167 -12.68 7.11 -17.03
CA PRO A 167 -13.30 7.65 -18.22
C PRO A 167 -13.82 6.57 -19.18
N VAL A 168 -13.06 5.49 -19.39
CA VAL A 168 -13.46 4.39 -20.28
C VAL A 168 -14.75 3.75 -19.79
N PHE A 169 -14.81 3.38 -18.51
CA PHE A 169 -15.99 2.75 -17.92
C PHE A 169 -17.18 3.71 -17.84
N ASN A 170 -16.95 4.98 -17.51
CA ASN A 170 -18.02 5.99 -17.49
C ASN A 170 -18.64 6.17 -18.88
N MET A 171 -17.83 6.17 -19.94
CA MET A 171 -18.37 6.24 -21.31
C MET A 171 -19.27 5.05 -21.64
N LEU A 172 -18.87 3.83 -21.23
CA LEU A 172 -19.70 2.63 -21.39
C LEU A 172 -21.00 2.71 -20.57
N VAL A 173 -20.90 3.14 -19.31
CA VAL A 173 -22.06 3.32 -18.43
C VAL A 173 -23.03 4.36 -19.01
N TYR A 174 -22.53 5.51 -19.49
CA TYR A 174 -23.38 6.54 -20.09
C TYR A 174 -23.99 6.12 -21.42
N ARG A 175 -23.33 5.25 -22.18
CA ARG A 175 -23.85 4.75 -23.45
C ARG A 175 -24.93 3.69 -23.25
N TYR A 176 -24.71 2.73 -22.35
CA TYR A 176 -25.50 1.49 -22.32
C TYR A 176 -26.36 1.31 -21.06
N VAL A 177 -26.06 2.02 -19.96
CA VAL A 177 -26.77 1.82 -18.69
C VAL A 177 -27.86 2.89 -18.51
N PRO A 178 -29.13 2.50 -18.25
CA PRO A 178 -30.20 3.44 -17.95
C PRO A 178 -29.89 4.29 -16.73
N THR A 179 -30.31 5.55 -16.73
CA THR A 179 -29.92 6.56 -15.74
C THR A 179 -30.14 6.10 -14.29
N LEU A 180 -31.24 5.40 -14.00
CA LEU A 180 -31.57 4.90 -12.66
C LEU A 180 -30.57 3.86 -12.13
N HIS A 181 -29.81 3.18 -12.99
CA HIS A 181 -28.90 2.10 -12.63
C HIS A 181 -27.42 2.50 -12.72
N ARG A 182 -27.11 3.70 -13.24
CA ARG A 182 -25.71 4.12 -13.46
C ARG A 182 -24.89 4.17 -12.17
N ALA A 183 -25.47 4.69 -11.08
CA ALA A 183 -24.78 4.75 -9.79
C ALA A 183 -24.40 3.36 -9.26
N VAL A 184 -25.30 2.37 -9.41
CA VAL A 184 -25.04 0.98 -9.03
C VAL A 184 -23.99 0.36 -9.94
N ALA A 185 -24.10 0.55 -11.26
CA ALA A 185 -23.11 0.04 -12.22
C ALA A 185 -21.70 0.60 -11.94
N SER A 186 -21.58 1.91 -11.70
CA SER A 186 -20.32 2.55 -11.31
C SER A 186 -19.77 2.02 -9.99
N SER A 187 -20.64 1.70 -9.02
CA SER A 187 -20.21 1.09 -7.74
C SER A 187 -19.64 -0.32 -7.93
N LEU A 188 -20.25 -1.15 -8.79
CA LEU A 188 -19.74 -2.49 -9.11
C LEU A 188 -18.38 -2.43 -9.83
N ILE A 189 -18.24 -1.51 -10.79
CA ILE A 189 -16.94 -1.22 -11.43
C ILE A 189 -15.92 -0.71 -10.40
N GLY A 190 -16.38 0.02 -9.39
CA GLY A 190 -15.58 0.48 -8.26
C GLY A 190 -15.04 -0.64 -7.39
N VAL A 191 -15.71 -1.78 -7.28
CA VAL A 191 -15.18 -2.95 -6.54
C VAL A 191 -13.89 -3.44 -7.19
N VAL A 192 -13.88 -3.58 -8.52
CA VAL A 192 -12.69 -3.98 -9.29
C VAL A 192 -11.57 -2.95 -9.13
N TRP A 193 -11.91 -1.66 -9.17
CA TRP A 193 -10.98 -0.57 -8.93
C TRP A 193 -10.36 -0.61 -7.52
N ASN A 194 -11.16 -0.88 -6.49
CA ASN A 194 -10.69 -0.96 -5.12
C ASN A 194 -9.75 -2.15 -4.93
N ILE A 195 -10.04 -3.30 -5.56
CA ILE A 195 -9.12 -4.45 -5.57
C ILE A 195 -7.81 -4.05 -6.24
N TYR A 196 -7.86 -3.38 -7.40
CA TYR A 196 -6.67 -2.88 -8.09
C TYR A 196 -5.86 -1.93 -7.20
N LEU A 197 -6.49 -0.93 -6.58
CA LEU A 197 -5.82 0.00 -5.68
C LEU A 197 -5.22 -0.72 -4.47
N ALA A 198 -5.92 -1.70 -3.90
CA ALA A 198 -5.42 -2.45 -2.77
C ALA A 198 -4.21 -3.32 -3.17
N MET A 199 -4.22 -3.89 -4.38
CA MET A 199 -3.07 -4.60 -4.95
C MET A 199 -1.90 -3.68 -5.28
N VAL A 200 -2.15 -2.48 -5.83
CA VAL A 200 -1.12 -1.49 -6.14
C VAL A 200 -0.52 -0.94 -4.85
N ALA A 201 -1.34 -0.55 -3.87
CA ALA A 201 -0.86 -0.11 -2.57
C ALA A 201 -0.04 -1.21 -1.87
N ASN A 202 -0.45 -2.48 -1.98
CA ASN A 202 0.37 -3.59 -1.48
C ASN A 202 1.64 -3.80 -2.29
N LYS A 203 1.61 -3.62 -3.62
CA LYS A 203 2.81 -3.67 -4.47
C LYS A 203 3.76 -2.51 -4.20
N ASP A 204 3.26 -1.32 -3.93
CA ASP A 204 4.03 -0.12 -3.61
C ASP A 204 4.56 -0.20 -2.18
N ALA A 205 3.80 -0.77 -1.24
CA ALA A 205 4.31 -1.17 0.08
C ALA A 205 5.36 -2.29 -0.05
N GLN A 206 5.26 -3.17 -1.04
CA GLN A 206 6.28 -4.18 -1.35
C GLN A 206 7.47 -3.57 -2.13
N ALA A 207 7.27 -2.55 -2.95
CA ALA A 207 8.29 -1.92 -3.80
C ALA A 207 9.02 -0.76 -3.11
N SER A 208 8.41 -0.09 -2.14
CA SER A 208 9.12 0.72 -1.14
C SER A 208 9.97 -0.16 -0.21
N ASN A 209 9.62 -1.44 -0.10
CA ASN A 209 10.38 -2.48 0.62
C ASN A 209 11.20 -3.40 -0.33
N SER A 210 11.39 -3.07 -1.62
CA SER A 210 12.08 -3.92 -2.61
C SER A 210 12.81 -3.09 -3.68
N PRO A 211 13.88 -3.59 -4.34
CA PRO A 211 14.73 -2.70 -5.12
C PRO A 211 14.10 -2.19 -6.39
N ALA A 212 14.07 -0.86 -6.53
CA ALA A 212 13.73 -0.18 -7.78
C ALA A 212 14.56 -0.76 -8.94
N LYS A 213 13.87 -1.35 -9.92
CA LYS A 213 14.44 -1.69 -11.22
C LYS A 213 14.77 -0.39 -11.95
N ALA A 214 16.02 -0.32 -12.41
CA ALA A 214 16.53 0.71 -13.30
C ALA A 214 15.62 0.92 -14.53
N GLU A 215 15.40 2.19 -14.88
CA GLU A 215 14.77 2.62 -16.11
C GLU A 215 15.52 2.09 -17.36
N PRO A 216 14.81 1.86 -18.48
CA PRO A 216 15.44 1.42 -19.71
C PRO A 216 16.21 2.58 -20.35
N LYS A 217 17.52 2.39 -20.51
CA LYS A 217 18.45 3.30 -21.19
C LYS A 217 17.90 3.77 -22.54
N ALA A 218 17.97 5.08 -22.74
CA ALA A 218 17.73 5.75 -24.01
C ALA A 218 18.56 5.15 -25.15
N LYS A 219 17.93 5.08 -26.32
CA LYS A 219 18.45 4.51 -27.57
C LYS A 219 19.78 5.15 -27.98
N ALA A 220 20.67 4.31 -28.45
CA ALA A 220 21.90 4.67 -29.15
C ALA A 220 21.59 5.41 -30.46
N GLU A 221 22.29 6.52 -30.71
CA GLU A 221 22.48 7.08 -32.04
C GLU A 221 23.89 6.74 -32.57
N PRO A 222 24.06 6.56 -33.90
CA PRO A 222 25.24 5.94 -34.47
C PRO A 222 26.37 6.96 -34.76
N LYS A 223 27.60 6.45 -34.65
CA LYS A 223 28.87 7.10 -35.01
C LYS A 223 28.86 7.65 -36.45
N ALA A 224 29.35 8.88 -36.61
CA ALA A 224 29.96 9.36 -37.85
C ALA A 224 31.41 9.83 -37.58
N LYS A 225 32.29 9.45 -38.49
CA LYS A 225 33.75 9.57 -38.47
C LYS A 225 34.22 11.01 -38.73
N ALA A 226 35.36 11.39 -38.15
CA ALA A 226 36.60 11.82 -38.84
C ALA A 226 37.41 12.83 -38.00
N GLU A 227 38.64 12.44 -37.68
CA GLU A 227 39.79 13.26 -37.26
C GLU A 227 40.52 13.84 -38.52
N PRO A 228 41.66 14.58 -38.46
CA PRO A 228 42.40 15.19 -37.33
C PRO A 228 43.04 16.58 -37.64
N LYS A 229 43.94 17.04 -36.73
CA LYS A 229 45.08 18.01 -36.86
C LYS A 229 44.81 19.40 -36.26
N ALA A 230 45.74 20.09 -35.58
CA ALA A 230 47.17 19.87 -35.31
C ALA A 230 47.69 20.84 -34.20
N LYS A 231 48.83 20.42 -33.57
CA LYS A 231 50.04 21.18 -33.15
C LYS A 231 49.89 22.35 -32.14
N ALA A 232 50.55 22.24 -30.98
CA ALA A 232 51.90 22.78 -30.63
C ALA A 232 51.76 24.24 -30.14
N GLU A 233 52.42 24.83 -29.15
CA GLU A 233 53.64 24.68 -28.32
C GLU A 233 53.24 25.10 -26.88
N GLY A 234 53.90 24.80 -25.76
CA GLY A 234 55.33 24.82 -25.48
C GLY A 234 55.72 26.12 -24.76
N THR A 235 56.23 25.99 -23.53
CA THR A 235 57.03 26.96 -22.72
C THR A 235 56.28 28.07 -21.96
N ARG A 236 56.74 28.59 -20.80
CA ARG A 236 57.65 28.20 -19.71
C ARG A 236 57.59 29.34 -18.66
N ALA A 237 57.67 28.97 -17.39
CA ALA A 237 58.25 29.70 -16.23
C ALA A 237 57.68 31.03 -15.69
N ALA A 238 57.58 31.01 -14.34
CA ALA A 238 57.92 32.06 -13.35
C ALA A 238 57.05 33.35 -13.39
N ASP A 239 56.84 34.11 -12.33
CA ASP A 239 57.39 34.17 -10.98
C ASP A 239 56.45 35.08 -10.15
N GLU A 240 56.62 35.03 -8.83
CA GLU A 240 56.30 36.04 -7.81
C GLU A 240 54.93 36.78 -7.79
N GLY A 241 54.23 36.66 -6.64
CA GLY A 241 53.24 37.66 -6.19
C GLY A 241 53.92 39.02 -5.93
N PRO A 242 53.16 40.12 -5.68
CA PRO A 242 52.62 40.34 -4.33
C PRO A 242 51.31 41.22 -4.37
N PRO A 243 50.90 42.02 -3.35
CA PRO A 243 49.53 41.99 -2.85
C PRO A 243 48.68 43.24 -3.19
N ARG A 244 47.36 43.07 -3.03
CA ARG A 244 46.30 44.08 -2.75
C ARG A 244 46.63 45.58 -2.89
N LYS A 245 45.84 46.28 -3.71
CA LYS A 245 45.25 47.59 -3.35
C LYS A 245 43.80 47.75 -3.83
N LYS A 246 42.99 48.34 -2.95
CA LYS A 246 41.55 48.64 -3.00
C LYS A 246 41.21 49.70 -4.06
N ILE A 247 40.08 49.59 -4.75
CA ILE A 247 39.23 50.74 -5.12
C ILE A 247 37.74 50.37 -4.96
N LYS A 248 36.98 51.37 -4.48
CA LYS A 248 35.60 51.35 -3.96
C LYS A 248 34.52 51.43 -5.05
N SER A 249 33.28 51.28 -4.54
CA SER A 249 31.96 51.72 -5.06
C SER A 249 31.18 50.60 -5.78
N LYS A 250 29.88 50.41 -5.56
CA LYS A 250 28.84 51.32 -5.08
C LYS A 250 27.69 50.51 -4.46
N THR A 251 27.09 51.11 -3.45
CA THR A 251 25.84 50.82 -2.74
C THR A 251 24.66 50.29 -3.57
N THR A 252 23.94 49.30 -3.03
CA THR A 252 22.49 49.42 -2.76
C THR A 252 22.11 48.51 -1.57
N GLU A 253 21.79 49.13 -0.43
CA GLU A 253 21.02 48.49 0.65
C GLU A 253 19.54 48.45 0.25
N THR A 254 18.84 47.32 0.50
CA THR A 254 17.52 47.41 1.15
C THR A 254 17.20 46.15 1.97
N LYS A 255 17.39 46.31 3.30
CA LYS A 255 16.50 45.91 4.41
C LYS A 255 16.10 44.44 4.57
N THR A 256 16.84 43.80 5.48
CA THR A 256 16.36 42.82 6.46
C THR A 256 15.16 43.32 7.27
N ALA A 257 14.07 42.55 7.29
CA ALA A 257 13.05 42.59 8.34
C ALA A 257 13.18 41.32 9.19
N ARG A 258 13.63 41.54 10.42
CA ARG A 258 13.79 40.55 11.49
C ARG A 258 12.44 40.37 12.18
N THR A 259 11.76 39.26 11.92
CA THR A 259 10.59 38.84 12.72
C THR A 259 11.05 37.77 13.71
N LYS A 260 11.03 38.12 15.00
CA LYS A 260 11.17 37.17 16.12
C LYS A 260 10.11 36.08 15.97
N LYS A 261 10.51 34.86 15.59
CA LYS A 261 9.65 33.68 15.68
C LYS A 261 9.96 33.00 17.01
N GLY A 262 8.98 33.05 17.91
CA GLY A 262 8.99 32.28 19.14
C GLY A 262 9.21 30.81 18.85
N LYS A 263 10.03 30.19 19.69
CA LYS A 263 10.33 28.77 19.73
C LYS A 263 9.03 28.05 20.10
N ALA A 264 8.29 27.57 19.09
CA ALA A 264 7.27 26.57 19.27
C ALA A 264 7.94 25.23 18.98
N GLU A 265 8.14 24.45 20.05
CA GLU A 265 8.66 23.09 20.00
C GLU A 265 7.73 22.24 19.13
N GLY A 266 8.19 21.87 17.93
CA GLY A 266 7.49 20.89 17.12
C GLY A 266 7.64 19.53 17.79
N LYS A 267 6.51 18.92 18.18
CA LYS A 267 6.49 17.48 18.51
C LYS A 267 6.94 16.73 17.25
N ASP A 268 8.06 16.03 17.34
CA ASP A 268 8.51 15.10 16.31
C ASP A 268 7.40 14.08 16.07
N GLU A 269 6.90 13.96 14.84
CA GLU A 269 5.80 13.05 14.45
C GLU A 269 6.15 11.56 14.68
N ARG A 270 7.38 11.25 15.11
CA ARG A 270 7.86 9.92 15.48
C ARG A 270 7.83 9.64 16.99
N LEU A 271 7.50 10.63 17.83
CA LEU A 271 7.35 10.46 19.28
C LEU A 271 5.97 9.86 19.58
N GLU A 272 5.96 8.61 20.05
CA GLU A 272 4.75 8.00 20.60
C GLU A 272 4.58 8.29 22.10
N ASP A 273 3.46 7.87 22.69
CA ASP A 273 3.07 8.14 24.09
C ASP A 273 4.12 7.70 25.14
N ASP A 274 5.03 6.78 24.78
CA ASP A 274 6.14 6.33 25.63
C ASP A 274 7.44 7.14 25.46
N GLY A 275 7.39 8.24 24.70
CA GLY A 275 8.51 9.17 24.50
C GLY A 275 9.63 8.64 23.61
N LYS A 276 9.44 7.49 22.94
CA LYS A 276 10.45 6.89 22.06
C LYS A 276 10.23 7.27 20.60
N VAL A 277 11.31 7.64 19.93
CA VAL A 277 11.35 7.84 18.47
C VAL A 277 11.64 6.49 17.80
N ARG A 278 10.72 5.99 16.96
CA ARG A 278 10.86 4.70 16.27
C ARG A 278 11.06 4.82 14.77
N CYS A 279 11.46 3.72 14.12
CA CYS A 279 11.47 3.64 12.67
C CYS A 279 10.03 3.70 12.11
N GLY A 280 9.83 4.47 11.03
CA GLY A 280 8.47 4.73 10.51
C GLY A 280 7.67 3.49 10.09
N TRP A 281 8.34 2.39 9.74
CA TRP A 281 7.70 1.14 9.32
C TRP A 281 7.05 0.35 10.47
N CYS A 282 7.46 0.57 11.72
CA CYS A 282 6.93 -0.16 12.87
C CYS A 282 5.70 0.51 13.51
N ASN A 283 5.31 1.68 13.00
CA ASN A 283 4.18 2.45 13.52
C ASN A 283 2.85 1.75 13.22
N GLY A 284 1.94 1.74 14.20
CA GLY A 284 0.54 1.37 14.00
C GLY A 284 0.06 0.07 14.67
N THR A 285 0.93 -0.79 15.21
CA THR A 285 0.48 -1.88 16.10
C THR A 285 1.53 -2.21 17.17
N SER A 286 1.06 -2.59 18.35
CA SER A 286 1.93 -3.00 19.47
C SER A 286 2.80 -4.23 19.16
N LEU A 287 2.32 -5.13 18.29
CA LEU A 287 3.10 -6.30 17.84
C LEU A 287 4.33 -5.87 17.02
N TYR A 288 4.16 -4.92 16.10
CA TYR A 288 5.26 -4.43 15.27
C TYR A 288 6.24 -3.57 16.05
N GLN A 289 5.73 -2.73 16.96
CA GLN A 289 6.56 -1.95 17.86
C GLN A 289 7.39 -2.85 18.78
N ARG A 290 6.79 -3.90 19.36
CA ARG A 290 7.53 -4.85 20.19
C ARG A 290 8.63 -5.56 19.40
N TYR A 291 8.30 -6.07 18.21
CA TYR A 291 9.29 -6.70 17.34
C TYR A 291 10.44 -5.73 16.99
N HIS A 292 10.13 -4.48 16.64
CA HIS A 292 11.12 -3.44 16.38
C HIS A 292 12.00 -3.13 17.61
N ASP A 293 11.37 -2.99 18.77
CA ASP A 293 12.04 -2.55 20.00
C ASP A 293 12.93 -3.64 20.61
N GLU A 294 12.50 -4.90 20.52
CA GLU A 294 13.08 -6.02 21.27
C GLU A 294 13.85 -7.01 20.39
N GLU A 295 13.55 -7.11 19.09
CA GLU A 295 14.11 -8.17 18.23
C GLU A 295 14.87 -7.62 17.01
N TRP A 296 14.28 -6.69 16.25
CA TRP A 296 14.83 -6.29 14.96
C TRP A 296 16.11 -5.47 15.11
N GLY A 297 17.15 -5.88 14.38
CA GLY A 297 18.47 -5.26 14.45
C GLY A 297 19.28 -5.65 15.69
N VAL A 298 18.79 -6.57 16.54
CA VAL A 298 19.55 -7.12 17.66
C VAL A 298 20.43 -8.26 17.16
N PRO A 299 21.76 -8.21 17.38
CA PRO A 299 22.65 -9.29 16.95
C PRO A 299 22.25 -10.64 17.56
N VAL A 300 21.86 -11.59 16.71
CA VAL A 300 21.63 -12.98 17.12
C VAL A 300 22.91 -13.77 16.86
N ARG A 301 23.76 -13.89 17.88
CA ARG A 301 24.98 -14.70 17.87
C ARG A 301 24.70 -16.03 18.55
N GLU A 302 25.29 -17.12 18.04
CA GLU A 302 25.33 -18.45 18.68
C GLU A 302 23.98 -19.20 18.77
N ASP A 303 22.84 -18.54 18.56
CA ASP A 303 21.51 -19.17 18.53
C ASP A 303 21.14 -19.62 17.09
N ASP A 304 21.65 -20.80 16.71
CA ASP A 304 21.38 -21.44 15.42
C ASP A 304 19.88 -21.61 15.14
N ARG A 305 19.11 -21.93 16.19
CA ARG A 305 17.68 -22.14 16.09
C ARG A 305 16.95 -20.85 15.75
N LYS A 306 17.28 -19.75 16.43
CA LYS A 306 16.71 -18.43 16.14
C LYS A 306 17.09 -17.95 14.75
N LEU A 307 18.34 -18.15 14.33
CA LEU A 307 18.77 -17.80 12.97
C LEU A 307 18.02 -18.63 11.91
N PHE A 308 17.84 -19.93 12.15
CA PHE A 308 17.07 -20.80 11.26
C PHE A 308 15.58 -20.42 11.20
N GLU A 309 14.98 -20.10 12.36
CA GLU A 309 13.62 -19.57 12.46
C GLU A 309 13.48 -18.31 11.61
N MET A 310 14.35 -17.31 11.82
CA MET A 310 14.27 -16.04 11.13
C MET A 310 14.48 -16.20 9.62
N LEU A 311 15.49 -16.96 9.18
CA LEU A 311 15.71 -17.22 7.75
C LEU A 311 14.49 -17.89 7.09
N SER A 312 13.85 -18.83 7.80
CA SER A 312 12.65 -19.51 7.32
C SER A 312 11.44 -18.58 7.23
N LEU A 313 11.24 -17.71 8.22
CA LEU A 313 10.14 -16.75 8.26
C LEU A 313 10.30 -15.66 7.18
N GLU A 314 11.52 -15.19 6.95
CA GLU A 314 11.83 -14.25 5.86
C GLU A 314 11.56 -14.90 4.48
N GLY A 315 11.89 -16.19 4.33
CA GLY A 315 11.49 -16.96 3.15
C GLY A 315 9.97 -17.07 2.97
N ALA A 316 9.24 -17.25 4.06
CA ALA A 316 7.78 -17.33 4.06
C ALA A 316 7.12 -15.98 3.70
N GLN A 317 7.79 -14.86 3.97
CA GLN A 317 7.31 -13.51 3.68
C GLN A 317 7.15 -13.21 2.19
N ALA A 318 7.83 -13.92 1.27
CA ALA A 318 7.83 -13.59 -0.15
C ALA A 318 6.41 -13.37 -0.74
N GLY A 319 6.07 -12.12 -1.09
CA GLY A 319 4.73 -11.72 -1.59
C GLY A 319 3.68 -11.37 -0.53
N LEU A 320 4.08 -11.22 0.74
CA LEU A 320 3.24 -10.85 1.88
C LEU A 320 3.90 -9.72 2.70
N SER A 321 3.15 -9.11 3.61
CA SER A 321 3.73 -8.18 4.61
C SER A 321 4.43 -8.96 5.73
N TRP A 322 5.50 -8.40 6.31
CA TRP A 322 6.17 -9.00 7.47
C TRP A 322 5.24 -9.08 8.68
N TYR A 323 4.35 -8.11 8.87
CA TYR A 323 3.29 -8.17 9.88
C TYR A 323 2.44 -9.46 9.80
N THR A 324 2.07 -9.89 8.59
CA THR A 324 1.34 -11.17 8.39
C THR A 324 2.14 -12.37 8.90
N ILE A 325 3.46 -12.36 8.70
CA ILE A 325 4.34 -13.43 9.17
C ILE A 325 4.48 -13.40 10.69
N LEU A 326 4.64 -12.22 11.30
CA LEU A 326 4.69 -12.08 12.75
C LEU A 326 3.41 -12.56 13.43
N GLN A 327 2.23 -12.23 12.90
CA GLN A 327 0.95 -12.74 13.42
C GLN A 327 0.86 -14.28 13.36
N LYS A 328 1.53 -14.89 12.40
CA LYS A 328 1.54 -16.34 12.17
C LYS A 328 2.72 -17.06 12.85
N ARG A 329 3.65 -16.31 13.45
CA ARG A 329 4.92 -16.84 13.98
C ARG A 329 4.74 -17.96 14.98
N GLU A 330 3.74 -17.86 15.86
CA GLU A 330 3.41 -18.92 16.82
C GLU A 330 2.85 -20.19 16.14
N GLY A 331 2.07 -20.03 15.08
CA GLY A 331 1.62 -21.15 14.25
C GLY A 331 2.79 -21.86 13.56
N TYR A 332 3.74 -21.07 13.03
CA TYR A 332 4.99 -21.58 12.48
C TYR A 332 5.80 -22.34 13.54
N ARG A 333 6.03 -21.74 14.72
CA ARG A 333 6.73 -22.39 15.83
C ARG A 333 6.09 -23.71 16.24
N LYS A 334 4.76 -23.77 16.37
CA LYS A 334 4.04 -25.02 16.67
C LYS A 334 4.30 -26.10 15.62
N HIS A 335 4.13 -25.77 14.34
CA HIS A 335 4.25 -26.74 13.24
C HIS A 335 5.68 -27.19 12.99
N PHE A 336 6.64 -26.27 13.08
CA PHE A 336 8.06 -26.54 12.91
C PHE A 336 8.77 -26.85 14.24
N ARG A 337 8.04 -27.24 15.29
CA ARG A 337 8.60 -27.68 16.58
C ARG A 337 9.64 -26.70 17.14
N ASN A 338 9.27 -25.43 17.25
CA ASN A 338 10.11 -24.29 17.64
C ASN A 338 11.37 -24.12 16.77
N PHE A 339 11.33 -24.59 15.53
CA PHE A 339 12.44 -24.52 14.58
C PHE A 339 13.70 -25.28 15.02
N GLU A 340 13.55 -26.30 15.87
CA GLU A 340 14.64 -27.23 16.19
C GLU A 340 15.10 -27.95 14.91
N ILE A 341 16.27 -27.59 14.39
CA ILE A 341 16.74 -27.95 13.04
C ILE A 341 16.66 -29.46 12.79
N ASP A 342 17.18 -30.26 13.73
CA ASP A 342 17.18 -31.72 13.64
C ASP A 342 15.79 -32.36 13.63
N VAL A 343 14.83 -31.71 14.28
CA VAL A 343 13.43 -32.16 14.33
C VAL A 343 12.73 -31.79 13.02
N VAL A 344 12.93 -30.56 12.54
CA VAL A 344 12.35 -30.09 11.28
C VAL A 344 12.88 -30.89 10.09
N ALA A 345 14.16 -31.26 10.08
CA ALA A 345 14.78 -32.05 9.02
C ALA A 345 14.11 -33.43 8.82
N LYS A 346 13.52 -33.99 9.89
CA LYS A 346 12.82 -35.28 9.91
C LYS A 346 11.35 -35.18 9.47
N LEU A 347 10.77 -33.98 9.41
CA LEU A 347 9.40 -33.79 8.94
C LEU A 347 9.28 -34.16 7.45
N GLY A 348 8.10 -34.58 7.04
CA GLY A 348 7.83 -35.10 5.70
C GLY A 348 6.56 -34.54 5.06
N ALA A 349 6.15 -35.16 3.95
CA ALA A 349 5.00 -34.71 3.17
C ALA A 349 3.69 -34.72 3.98
N LYS A 350 3.52 -35.68 4.89
CA LYS A 350 2.33 -35.75 5.76
C LYS A 350 2.20 -34.54 6.68
N ASP A 351 3.31 -34.10 7.28
CA ASP A 351 3.33 -32.89 8.13
C ASP A 351 2.96 -31.65 7.30
N VAL A 352 3.44 -31.56 6.05
CA VAL A 352 3.06 -30.47 5.14
C VAL A 352 1.56 -30.49 4.82
N GLU A 353 0.95 -31.67 4.60
CA GLU A 353 -0.51 -31.76 4.40
C GLU A 353 -1.31 -31.28 5.61
N GLU A 354 -0.81 -31.53 6.83
CA GLU A 354 -1.43 -31.04 8.06
C GLU A 354 -1.29 -29.52 8.17
N MET A 355 -0.10 -28.98 7.92
CA MET A 355 0.15 -27.53 7.90
C MET A 355 -0.73 -26.80 6.88
N MET A 356 -0.98 -27.40 5.70
CA MET A 356 -1.83 -26.84 4.66
C MET A 356 -3.30 -26.67 5.10
N LYS A 357 -3.72 -27.30 6.20
CA LYS A 357 -5.08 -27.16 6.77
C LYS A 357 -5.15 -26.09 7.85
N ASP A 358 -4.02 -25.69 8.43
CA ASP A 358 -3.98 -24.75 9.56
C ASP A 358 -3.88 -23.29 9.06
N PRO A 359 -4.85 -22.41 9.38
CA PRO A 359 -4.76 -21.00 9.05
C PRO A 359 -3.65 -20.26 9.82
N GLY A 360 -3.07 -20.86 10.86
CA GLY A 360 -1.95 -20.34 11.65
C GLY A 360 -0.62 -20.23 10.88
N VAL A 361 -0.52 -20.80 9.69
CA VAL A 361 0.64 -20.67 8.79
C VAL A 361 0.22 -20.18 7.40
N VAL A 362 1.18 -19.73 6.58
CA VAL A 362 0.90 -19.43 5.17
C VAL A 362 0.74 -20.75 4.42
N ARG A 363 -0.49 -21.04 3.96
CA ARG A 363 -0.86 -22.27 3.25
C ARG A 363 -0.34 -22.29 1.81
N HIS A 364 0.97 -22.24 1.67
CA HIS A 364 1.68 -22.32 0.40
C HIS A 364 2.67 -23.47 0.45
N ARG A 365 2.33 -24.56 -0.26
CA ARG A 365 3.05 -25.83 -0.18
C ARG A 365 4.56 -25.69 -0.36
N GLY A 366 4.99 -25.01 -1.43
CA GLY A 366 6.42 -24.85 -1.73
C GLY A 366 7.20 -24.08 -0.65
N LYS A 367 6.53 -23.19 0.11
CA LYS A 367 7.18 -22.45 1.21
C LYS A 367 7.35 -23.36 2.42
N LEU A 368 6.33 -24.15 2.76
CA LEU A 368 6.39 -25.11 3.86
C LEU A 368 7.43 -26.20 3.59
N GLU A 369 7.42 -26.78 2.38
CA GLU A 369 8.42 -27.77 1.95
C GLU A 369 9.84 -27.19 1.94
N SER A 370 9.99 -25.88 1.66
CA SER A 370 11.29 -25.24 1.69
C SER A 370 11.92 -25.23 3.08
N VAL A 371 11.13 -25.05 4.13
CA VAL A 371 11.61 -25.06 5.53
C VAL A 371 12.17 -26.45 5.87
N LEU A 372 11.48 -27.52 5.47
CA LEU A 372 11.94 -28.90 5.63
C LEU A 372 13.26 -29.16 4.89
N SER A 373 13.35 -28.77 3.62
CA SER A 373 14.58 -28.96 2.85
C SER A 373 15.73 -28.10 3.39
N ASN A 374 15.45 -26.88 3.81
CA ASN A 374 16.45 -25.97 4.36
C ASN A 374 16.98 -26.47 5.71
N ALA A 375 16.16 -27.12 6.55
CA ALA A 375 16.62 -27.74 7.79
C ALA A 375 17.68 -28.83 7.53
N ARG A 376 17.45 -29.70 6.54
CA ARG A 376 18.43 -30.74 6.15
C ARG A 376 19.74 -30.13 5.67
N LEU A 377 19.67 -29.05 4.90
CA LEU A 377 20.84 -28.33 4.43
C LEU A 377 21.56 -27.58 5.56
N ALA A 378 20.81 -27.07 6.55
CA ALA A 378 21.37 -26.44 7.73
C ALA A 378 22.16 -27.44 8.59
N GLN A 379 21.75 -28.72 8.67
CA GLN A 379 22.55 -29.77 9.31
C GLN A 379 23.90 -29.96 8.60
N LEU A 380 23.90 -30.06 7.27
CA LEU A 380 25.15 -30.19 6.49
C LEU A 380 26.07 -28.98 6.65
N VAL A 381 25.50 -27.77 6.65
CA VAL A 381 26.26 -26.55 6.92
C VAL A 381 26.85 -26.56 8.34
N THR A 382 26.08 -27.03 9.31
CA THR A 382 26.52 -27.15 10.71
C THR A 382 27.67 -28.15 10.85
N GLU A 383 27.64 -29.27 10.12
CA GLU A 383 28.75 -30.23 10.07
C GLU A 383 30.02 -29.62 9.47
N GLU A 384 29.90 -28.79 8.43
CA GLU A 384 31.04 -28.17 7.73
C GLU A 384 31.63 -26.96 8.47
N HIS A 385 30.80 -26.14 9.11
CA HIS A 385 31.18 -24.86 9.72
C HIS A 385 31.10 -24.86 11.25
N GLY A 386 30.73 -25.98 11.86
CA GLY A 386 30.52 -26.15 13.31
C GLY A 386 29.17 -25.63 13.82
N SER A 387 28.61 -24.58 13.21
CA SER A 387 27.26 -24.05 13.51
C SER A 387 26.67 -23.32 12.31
N LEU A 388 25.34 -23.21 12.26
CA LEU A 388 24.65 -22.38 11.26
C LEU A 388 25.01 -20.90 11.45
N SER A 389 25.14 -20.45 12.70
CA SER A 389 25.58 -19.11 13.08
C SER A 389 26.96 -18.79 12.52
N ALA A 390 27.95 -19.65 12.78
CA ALA A 390 29.32 -19.43 12.29
C ALA A 390 29.34 -19.23 10.77
N TYR A 391 28.60 -20.06 10.03
CA TYR A 391 28.46 -19.94 8.59
C TYR A 391 27.75 -18.64 8.16
N LEU A 392 26.54 -18.36 8.67
CA LEU A 392 25.75 -17.21 8.24
C LEU A 392 26.42 -15.87 8.57
N TRP A 393 27.13 -15.79 9.70
CA TRP A 393 27.85 -14.58 10.09
C TRP A 393 29.13 -14.33 9.28
N THR A 394 29.63 -15.29 8.49
CA THR A 394 30.74 -15.02 7.54
C THR A 394 30.37 -14.01 6.45
N PHE A 395 29.07 -13.80 6.21
CA PHE A 395 28.58 -12.83 5.23
C PHE A 395 28.32 -11.45 5.82
N ALA A 396 28.34 -11.30 7.15
CA ALA A 396 28.07 -10.03 7.82
C ALA A 396 29.09 -8.96 7.40
N PRO A 397 28.69 -7.68 7.34
CA PRO A 397 29.64 -6.59 7.15
C PRO A 397 30.61 -6.49 8.33
N GLU A 398 31.78 -5.90 8.11
CA GLU A 398 32.73 -5.60 9.19
C GLU A 398 32.16 -4.59 10.20
N ASP A 399 31.46 -3.56 9.68
CA ASP A 399 30.72 -2.59 10.49
C ASP A 399 29.20 -2.74 10.23
N PRO A 400 28.38 -3.01 11.25
CA PRO A 400 26.91 -3.10 11.12
C PRO A 400 26.24 -1.82 10.64
N LEU A 401 26.89 -0.66 10.83
CA LEU A 401 26.42 0.65 10.36
C LEU A 401 26.95 1.01 8.96
N SER A 402 27.73 0.13 8.34
CA SER A 402 28.37 0.38 7.04
C SER A 402 27.40 0.44 5.86
N ASN A 403 26.11 0.14 6.05
CA ASN A 403 25.13 0.24 4.97
C ASN A 403 25.03 1.69 4.48
N PRO A 404 25.56 2.02 3.28
CA PRO A 404 25.71 3.40 2.83
C PRO A 404 24.36 4.02 2.43
N ASP A 405 23.36 3.19 2.16
CA ASP A 405 22.01 3.60 1.83
C ASP A 405 21.02 2.60 2.45
N ARG A 406 20.37 2.98 3.55
CA ARG A 406 19.38 2.16 4.25
C ARG A 406 18.11 1.89 3.44
N ASN A 407 17.89 2.68 2.38
CA ASN A 407 16.80 2.44 1.43
C ASN A 407 17.26 1.53 0.28
N GLN A 408 18.56 1.20 0.22
CA GLN A 408 19.04 0.26 -0.77
C GLN A 408 18.47 -1.11 -0.44
N PRO A 409 18.14 -1.89 -1.46
CA PRO A 409 17.11 -2.86 -1.24
C PRO A 409 17.71 -4.28 -1.31
N VAL A 410 18.99 -4.38 -1.72
CA VAL A 410 19.90 -5.52 -1.56
C VAL A 410 21.34 -5.02 -1.47
N THR A 411 22.06 -5.38 -0.40
CA THR A 411 23.50 -5.14 -0.21
C THR A 411 24.39 -6.16 -0.97
N PRO A 412 25.67 -5.86 -1.23
CA PRO A 412 26.63 -6.85 -1.73
C PRO A 412 26.71 -8.11 -0.86
N GLU A 413 26.69 -7.95 0.47
CA GLU A 413 26.70 -9.01 1.50
C GLU A 413 25.52 -9.97 1.30
N ALA A 414 24.31 -9.40 1.18
CA ALA A 414 23.10 -10.19 0.94
C ALA A 414 23.11 -10.91 -0.41
N LYS A 415 23.73 -10.34 -1.45
CA LYS A 415 23.94 -11.05 -2.74
C LYS A 415 24.89 -12.22 -2.58
N ARG A 416 26.00 -12.06 -1.83
CA ARG A 416 26.94 -13.14 -1.56
C ARG A 416 26.24 -14.27 -0.80
N MET A 417 25.55 -13.94 0.30
CA MET A 417 24.78 -14.91 1.09
C MET A 417 23.73 -15.65 0.23
N SER A 418 22.91 -14.91 -0.52
CA SER A 418 21.88 -15.52 -1.39
C SER A 418 22.47 -16.46 -2.42
N ASN A 419 23.57 -16.08 -3.07
CA ASN A 419 24.21 -16.90 -4.08
C ASN A 419 24.80 -18.18 -3.47
N ASP A 420 25.43 -18.10 -2.30
CA ASP A 420 26.00 -19.26 -1.63
C ASP A 420 24.93 -20.22 -1.12
N LEU A 421 23.92 -19.71 -0.41
CA LEU A 421 22.78 -20.49 0.06
C LEU A 421 22.07 -21.22 -1.11
N LYS A 422 21.85 -20.53 -2.24
CA LYS A 422 21.25 -21.16 -3.44
C LYS A 422 22.14 -22.24 -4.04
N LYS A 423 23.46 -22.04 -4.09
CA LYS A 423 24.42 -23.06 -4.57
C LYS A 423 24.37 -24.31 -3.69
N ARG A 424 24.19 -24.13 -2.38
CA ARG A 424 23.98 -25.21 -1.40
C ARG A 424 22.59 -25.84 -1.46
N GLY A 425 21.68 -25.30 -2.29
CA GLY A 425 20.34 -25.85 -2.52
C GLY A 425 19.24 -25.29 -1.63
N PHE A 426 19.53 -24.29 -0.79
CA PHE A 426 18.50 -23.62 0.01
C PHE A 426 17.46 -22.97 -0.92
N LYS A 427 16.21 -23.02 -0.49
CA LYS A 427 15.05 -22.48 -1.21
C LYS A 427 14.49 -21.26 -0.49
N PHE A 428 13.85 -20.37 -1.23
CA PHE A 428 13.30 -19.10 -0.72
C PHE A 428 14.34 -18.20 -0.04
N VAL A 429 15.58 -18.21 -0.54
CA VAL A 429 16.72 -17.40 -0.05
C VAL A 429 17.19 -16.40 -1.11
N GLY A 430 16.26 -15.59 -1.63
CA GLY A 430 16.56 -14.54 -2.60
C GLY A 430 17.41 -13.40 -1.99
N PRO A 431 18.07 -12.54 -2.80
CA PRO A 431 18.93 -11.48 -2.25
C PRO A 431 18.18 -10.48 -1.37
N THR A 432 16.93 -10.14 -1.71
CA THR A 432 16.08 -9.29 -0.86
C THR A 432 15.70 -9.97 0.45
N ILE A 433 15.43 -11.28 0.41
CA ILE A 433 15.13 -12.09 1.60
C ILE A 433 16.36 -12.16 2.51
N CYS A 434 17.54 -12.39 1.94
CA CYS A 434 18.78 -12.41 2.70
C CYS A 434 19.08 -11.04 3.30
N HIS A 435 18.82 -9.95 2.57
CA HIS A 435 19.02 -8.60 3.11
C HIS A 435 18.07 -8.32 4.30
N ALA A 436 16.78 -8.63 4.16
CA ALA A 436 15.81 -8.50 5.25
C ALA A 436 16.19 -9.37 6.47
N PHE A 437 16.61 -10.62 6.23
CA PHE A 437 17.16 -11.49 7.28
C PHE A 437 18.35 -10.86 8.01
N MET A 438 19.34 -10.34 7.26
CA MET A 438 20.53 -9.71 7.83
C MET A 438 20.18 -8.50 8.70
N GLN A 439 19.19 -7.69 8.30
CA GLN A 439 18.67 -6.60 9.12
C GLN A 439 17.96 -7.14 10.37
N ALA A 440 17.09 -8.14 10.20
CA ALA A 440 16.28 -8.69 11.28
C ALA A 440 17.12 -9.29 12.42
N VAL A 441 18.23 -9.97 12.08
CA VAL A 441 19.10 -10.65 13.06
C VAL A 441 20.32 -9.82 13.47
N GLY A 442 20.36 -8.53 13.11
CA GLY A 442 21.38 -7.58 13.55
C GLY A 442 22.76 -7.76 12.92
N MET A 443 22.85 -8.35 11.73
CA MET A 443 24.09 -8.25 10.92
C MET A 443 24.25 -6.84 10.35
N PHE A 444 23.13 -6.20 9.98
CA PHE A 444 23.05 -4.76 9.73
C PHE A 444 22.24 -4.09 10.83
N ASN A 445 22.66 -2.90 11.24
CA ASN A 445 21.86 -1.99 12.04
C ASN A 445 21.30 -0.87 11.16
N ASP A 446 20.15 -1.16 10.54
CA ASP A 446 19.47 -0.23 9.64
C ASP A 446 18.35 0.58 10.31
N HIS A 447 18.39 0.68 11.65
CA HIS A 447 17.52 1.63 12.35
C HIS A 447 17.76 3.05 11.81
N HIS A 448 16.68 3.84 11.73
CA HIS A 448 16.78 5.24 11.34
C HIS A 448 17.69 5.99 12.34
N PRO A 449 18.54 6.96 11.94
CA PRO A 449 19.47 7.64 12.85
C PRO A 449 18.84 8.26 14.10
N ASP A 450 17.61 8.73 13.96
CA ASP A 450 16.83 9.32 15.05
C ASP A 450 16.09 8.28 15.91
N CYS A 451 16.06 7.02 15.48
CA CYS A 451 15.42 5.95 16.24
C CYS A 451 16.19 5.65 17.53
N PHE A 452 15.46 5.44 18.63
CA PHE A 452 16.07 5.12 19.92
C PHE A 452 16.92 3.84 19.91
N ARG A 453 16.67 2.92 18.97
CA ARG A 453 17.44 1.68 18.77
C ARG A 453 18.71 1.87 17.92
N TYR A 454 18.87 3.01 17.23
CA TYR A 454 20.04 3.25 16.37
C TYR A 454 21.37 3.19 17.12
N ARG A 455 21.41 3.73 18.35
CA ARG A 455 22.57 3.69 19.25
C ARG A 455 22.33 2.88 20.53
N GLY A 456 21.22 2.14 20.58
CA GLY A 456 20.83 1.35 21.75
C GLY A 456 21.71 0.12 21.97
N GLU A 457 21.61 -0.48 23.16
CA GLU A 457 22.32 -1.72 23.51
C GLU A 457 22.03 -2.82 22.48
N GLY A 458 23.08 -3.21 21.75
CA GLY A 458 23.04 -4.08 20.57
C GLY A 458 23.89 -3.56 19.41
N ALA A 459 23.98 -2.24 19.22
CA ALA A 459 24.79 -1.62 18.17
C ALA A 459 26.30 -1.53 18.52
N THR A 460 26.63 -1.51 19.80
CA THR A 460 27.95 -1.15 20.33
C THR A 460 28.79 -2.32 20.84
N SER A 461 28.24 -3.53 20.97
CA SER A 461 29.06 -4.70 21.36
C SER A 461 30.04 -5.11 20.25
N LEU A 462 29.72 -4.80 18.99
CA LEU A 462 30.56 -5.14 17.83
C LEU A 462 31.84 -4.30 17.73
N ALA A 463 31.92 -3.17 18.44
CA ALA A 463 33.13 -2.36 18.51
C ALA A 463 34.07 -2.74 19.68
N LYS A 464 33.65 -3.64 20.60
CA LYS A 464 34.40 -3.94 21.83
C LYS A 464 35.09 -5.30 21.87
N ASP A 465 34.76 -6.22 20.96
CA ASP A 465 35.29 -7.60 20.99
C ASP A 465 36.44 -7.85 19.99
N GLN A 466 37.15 -6.81 19.54
CA GLN A 466 38.46 -7.00 18.90
C GLN A 466 39.54 -7.12 19.98
N PRO A 467 40.33 -8.21 20.02
CA PRO A 467 41.49 -8.25 20.90
C PRO A 467 42.46 -7.17 20.44
N GLU A 468 42.84 -6.26 21.35
CA GLU A 468 43.94 -5.33 21.14
C GLU A 468 45.20 -6.13 20.78
N GLN A 469 45.54 -6.16 19.49
CA GLN A 469 46.86 -6.57 19.04
C GLN A 469 47.81 -5.40 19.34
N ASN A 470 48.59 -5.60 20.40
CA ASN A 470 49.74 -4.78 20.77
C ASN A 470 51.00 -5.34 20.11
#